data_AF-A0A8X7QKL7-F1
#
_entry.id   AF-A0A8X7QKL7-F1
#
_cell.length_a   1.000
_cell.length_b   1.000
_cell.length_c   1.000
_cell.angle_alpha   90.00
_cell.angle_beta   90.00
_cell.angle_gamma   90.00
#
_symmetry.space_group_name_H-M   'P 1'
#
loop_
_entity.id
_entity.type
_entity.pdbx_description
1 polymer ?
#
loop_
_entity_poly.entity_id
_entity_poly.type
_entity_poly.pdbx_seq_one_letter_code
_entity_poly.pdbx_strand_id
1 'polypeptide(L)'
;MTLSSVGEEQLDLEEEQLFIRLIHQAALYLIWKERNKRVHSDERKPPGTLVAEVQQLIRLILDPIARRQVLQAGQDSVLATWLSFFVA
;
A
#
# COMPACT_ATOMS: atom_id res chain seq x y z
N MET A 1 2.56 26.68 -19.94
CA MET A 1 2.85 25.25 -19.79
C MET A 1 4.36 25.09 -19.94
N THR A 2 5.09 25.22 -18.84
CA THR A 2 6.57 25.26 -18.84
C THR A 2 7.11 23.84 -18.67
N LEU A 3 8.21 23.52 -19.36
CA LEU A 3 8.88 22.22 -19.33
C LEU A 3 9.26 21.73 -17.92
N SER A 4 9.30 22.63 -16.92
CA SER A 4 9.46 22.30 -15.51
C SER A 4 8.26 21.53 -14.92
N SER A 5 7.04 21.87 -15.32
CA SER A 5 5.80 21.22 -14.85
C SER A 5 5.70 19.76 -15.30
N VAL A 6 6.22 19.45 -16.50
CA VAL A 6 6.19 18.08 -17.04
C VAL A 6 7.20 17.18 -16.34
N GLY A 7 8.33 17.73 -15.90
CA GLY A 7 9.35 16.97 -15.14
C GLY A 7 8.91 16.62 -13.72
N GLU A 8 8.20 17.52 -13.05
CA GLU A 8 7.64 17.27 -11.71
C GLU A 8 6.52 16.22 -11.76
N GLU A 9 5.60 16.33 -12.74
CA GLU A 9 4.50 15.38 -12.94
C GLU A 9 5.00 13.97 -13.30
N GLN A 10 6.11 13.86 -14.04
CA GLN A 10 6.73 12.57 -14.38
C GLN A 10 7.39 11.90 -13.16
N LEU A 11 8.02 12.68 -12.28
CA LEU A 11 8.64 12.16 -11.04
C LEU A 11 7.56 11.62 -10.08
N ASP A 12 6.45 12.34 -9.94
CA ASP A 12 5.33 11.91 -9.10
C ASP A 12 4.75 10.56 -9.58
N LEU A 13 4.63 10.36 -10.89
CA LEU A 13 4.15 9.09 -11.48
C LEU A 13 5.13 7.93 -11.26
N GLU A 14 6.44 8.18 -11.28
CA GLU A 14 7.43 7.13 -11.01
C GLU A 14 7.43 6.73 -9.53
N GLU A 15 7.23 7.68 -8.62
CA GLU A 15 7.08 7.42 -7.19
C GLU A 15 5.83 6.59 -6.91
N GLU A 16 4.69 6.93 -7.50
CA GLU A 16 3.44 6.17 -7.36
C GLU A 16 3.59 4.71 -7.83
N GLN A 17 4.25 4.50 -8.97
CA GLN A 17 4.52 3.15 -9.49
C GLN A 17 5.42 2.33 -8.55
N LEU A 18 6.40 2.98 -7.91
CA LEU A 18 7.27 2.32 -6.94
C LEU A 18 6.48 1.83 -5.72
N PHE A 19 5.55 2.63 -5.20
CA PHE A 19 4.74 2.24 -4.05
C PHE A 19 3.83 1.05 -4.34
N ILE A 20 3.19 1.04 -5.51
CA ILE A 20 2.34 -0.10 -5.93
C ILE A 20 3.18 -1.39 -6.01
N ARG A 21 4.37 -1.30 -6.60
CA ARG A 21 5.29 -2.45 -6.68
C ARG A 21 5.74 -2.92 -5.30
N LEU A 22 6.08 -2.01 -4.39
CA LEU A 22 6.50 -2.35 -3.02
C LEU A 22 5.37 -3.00 -2.22
N ILE A 23 4.15 -2.47 -2.31
CA ILE A 23 2.96 -3.05 -1.67
C ILE A 23 2.71 -4.46 -2.20
N HIS A 24 2.80 -4.64 -3.52
CA HIS A 24 2.63 -5.95 -4.16
C HIS A 24 3.68 -6.96 -3.67
N GLN A 25 4.96 -6.56 -3.65
CA GLN A 25 6.05 -7.42 -3.16
C GLN A 25 5.89 -7.77 -1.67
N ALA A 26 5.48 -6.81 -0.84
CA ALA A 26 5.23 -7.04 0.59
C ALA A 26 4.07 -8.04 0.81
N ALA A 27 2.99 -7.92 0.06
CA ALA A 27 1.86 -8.85 0.13
C ALA A 27 2.27 -10.27 -0.29
N LEU A 28 3.00 -10.41 -1.41
CA LEU A 28 3.52 -11.70 -1.87
C LEU A 28 4.46 -12.32 -0.83
N TYR A 29 5.34 -11.53 -0.24
CA TYR A 29 6.27 -11.99 0.79
C TYR A 29 5.54 -12.50 2.03
N LEU A 30 4.50 -11.80 2.49
CA LEU A 30 3.70 -12.23 3.65
C LEU A 30 2.98 -13.56 3.39
N ILE A 31 2.39 -13.72 2.21
CA ILE A 31 1.74 -14.98 1.80
C ILE A 31 2.75 -16.12 1.75
N TRP A 32 3.91 -15.88 1.12
CA TRP A 32 4.98 -16.86 1.03
C TRP A 32 5.52 -17.26 2.40
N LYS A 33 5.74 -16.28 3.29
CA LYS A 33 6.23 -16.48 4.66
C LYS A 33 5.26 -17.34 5.47
N GLU A 34 3.96 -17.07 5.40
CA GLU A 34 2.95 -17.89 6.06
C GLU A 34 2.93 -19.32 5.50
N ARG A 35 2.98 -19.48 4.18
CA ARG A 35 3.00 -20.82 3.55
C ARG A 35 4.23 -21.62 3.99
N ASN A 36 5.41 -21.02 4.02
CA ASN A 36 6.60 -21.67 4.52
C ASN A 36 6.52 -21.98 6.01
N LYS A 37 5.95 -21.07 6.81
CA LYS A 37 5.72 -21.33 8.23
C LYS A 37 4.82 -22.56 8.40
N ARG A 38 3.74 -22.71 7.63
CA ARG A 38 2.85 -23.89 7.68
C ARG A 38 3.52 -25.20 7.28
N VAL A 39 4.52 -25.16 6.40
CA VAL A 39 5.29 -26.35 6.00
C VAL A 39 6.19 -26.84 7.14
N HIS A 40 6.72 -25.92 7.93
CA HIS A 40 7.69 -26.23 9.00
C HIS A 40 7.09 -26.23 10.42
N SER A 41 5.91 -25.66 10.59
CA SER A 41 5.11 -25.69 11.82
C SER A 41 3.68 -26.03 11.43
N ASP A 42 3.06 -27.01 12.09
CA ASP A 42 1.66 -27.39 11.83
C ASP A 42 0.65 -26.32 12.31
N GLU A 43 1.15 -25.14 12.72
CA GLU A 43 0.37 -23.95 13.02
C GLU A 43 -0.18 -23.32 11.74
N ARG A 44 -1.51 -23.19 11.68
CA ARG A 44 -2.20 -22.50 10.59
C ARG A 44 -2.73 -21.18 11.09
N LYS A 45 -2.12 -20.07 10.65
CA LYS A 45 -2.70 -18.76 10.92
C LYS A 45 -4.01 -18.63 10.13
N PRO A 46 -5.11 -18.16 10.75
CA PRO A 46 -6.36 -17.90 10.04
C PRO A 46 -6.14 -16.93 8.87
N PRO A 47 -6.82 -17.12 7.73
CA PRO A 47 -6.66 -16.24 6.58
C PRO A 47 -7.04 -14.78 6.91
N GLY A 48 -8.04 -14.57 7.77
CA GLY A 48 -8.42 -13.23 8.23
C GLY A 48 -7.30 -12.49 8.95
N THR A 49 -6.46 -13.19 9.72
CA THR A 49 -5.30 -12.59 10.39
C THR A 49 -4.23 -12.18 9.37
N LEU A 50 -4.00 -12.98 8.33
CA LEU A 50 -3.08 -12.64 7.25
C LEU A 50 -3.56 -11.39 6.49
N VAL A 51 -4.85 -11.33 6.17
CA VAL A 51 -5.47 -10.17 5.51
C VAL A 51 -5.34 -8.92 6.37
N ALA A 52 -5.61 -9.03 7.68
CA ALA A 52 -5.46 -7.91 8.61
C ALA A 52 -4.00 -7.41 8.70
N GLU A 53 -3.01 -8.32 8.71
CA GLU A 53 -1.58 -7.96 8.69
C GLU A 53 -1.19 -7.22 7.40
N VAL A 54 -1.66 -7.70 6.25
CA VAL A 54 -1.44 -7.02 4.95
C VAL A 54 -2.10 -5.64 4.96
N GLN A 55 -3.34 -5.53 5.43
CA GLN A 55 -4.03 -4.25 5.53
C GLN A 55 -3.33 -3.26 6.47
N GLN A 56 -2.85 -3.73 7.63
CA GLN A 56 -2.07 -2.90 8.56
C GLN A 56 -0.75 -2.43 7.96
N LEU A 57 -0.03 -3.31 7.26
CA LEU A 57 1.21 -2.95 6.58
C LEU A 57 0.97 -1.87 5.52
N ILE A 58 -0.07 -2.02 4.72
CA ILE A 58 -0.42 -1.03 3.68
C ILE A 58 -0.79 0.31 4.33
N ARG A 59 -1.57 0.30 5.42
CA ARG A 59 -1.87 1.54 6.17
C ARG A 59 -0.61 2.23 6.70
N LEU A 60 0.34 1.46 7.25
CA LEU A 60 1.61 2.01 7.75
C LEU A 60 2.46 2.67 6.65
N ILE A 61 2.41 2.13 5.42
CA ILE A 61 3.11 2.70 4.27
C ILE A 61 2.39 3.95 3.75
N LEU A 62 1.06 3.90 3.67
CA LEU A 62 0.26 4.98 3.09
C LEU A 62 0.04 6.17 4.04
N ASP A 63 0.06 5.98 5.36
CA ASP A 63 -0.20 7.07 6.33
C ASP A 63 0.81 8.24 6.23
N PRO A 64 2.14 8.02 6.18
CA PRO A 64 3.11 9.10 5.98
C PRO A 64 2.94 9.82 4.65
N ILE A 65 2.52 9.10 3.60
CA ILE A 65 2.29 9.66 2.26
C ILE A 65 1.04 10.53 2.29
N ALA A 66 -0.07 10.02 2.84
CA ALA A 66 -1.32 10.75 2.98
C ALA A 66 -1.16 12.05 3.79
N ARG A 67 -0.29 12.05 4.81
CA ARG A 67 0.02 13.27 5.59
C ARG A 67 0.86 14.30 4.83
N ARG A 68 1.65 13.88 3.84
CA ARG A 68 2.46 14.77 2.99
C ARG A 68 1.66 15.31 1.80
N GLN A 69 0.52 14.70 1.47
CA GLN A 69 -0.34 15.15 0.40
C GLN A 69 -0.98 16.51 0.73
N VAL A 70 -0.74 17.49 -0.14
CA VAL A 70 -1.44 18.77 -0.11
C VAL A 70 -2.72 18.60 -0.93
N LEU A 71 -3.83 18.35 -0.26
CA LEU A 71 -5.12 18.08 -0.91
C LEU A 71 -5.89 19.37 -1.16
N GLN A 72 -6.52 19.49 -2.32
CA GLN A 72 -7.53 20.52 -2.56
C GLN A 72 -8.86 20.14 -1.88
N ALA A 73 -9.70 21.14 -1.60
CA ALA A 73 -11.00 20.91 -0.99
C ALA A 73 -11.85 19.95 -1.85
N GLY A 74 -12.25 18.82 -1.28
CA GLY A 74 -13.04 17.78 -1.95
C GLY A 74 -12.23 16.64 -2.57
N GLN A 75 -10.90 16.62 -2.44
CA GLN A 75 -10.08 15.47 -2.85
C GLN A 75 -9.82 14.51 -1.68
N ASP A 76 -9.90 13.22 -1.98
CA ASP A 76 -9.56 12.15 -1.04
C ASP A 76 -8.06 11.87 -1.07
N SER A 77 -7.47 11.64 0.11
CA SER A 77 -6.09 11.15 0.19
C SER A 77 -5.98 9.75 -0.40
N VAL A 78 -4.77 9.32 -0.74
CA VAL A 78 -4.51 7.94 -1.18
C VAL A 78 -4.91 6.93 -0.09
N LEU A 79 -4.75 7.29 1.18
CA LEU A 79 -5.22 6.45 2.30
C LEU A 79 -6.76 6.42 2.38
N ALA A 80 -7.44 7.55 2.18
CA ALA A 80 -8.91 7.61 2.19
C ALA A 80 -9.50 6.80 1.02
N THR A 81 -8.91 6.92 -0.18
CA THR A 81 -9.23 6.10 -1.34
C THR A 81 -9.00 4.61 -1.06
N TRP A 82 -7.88 4.25 -0.42
CA TRP A 82 -7.65 2.86 -0.04
C TRP A 82 -8.70 2.35 0.95
N LEU A 83 -9.08 3.16 1.95
CA LEU A 83 -10.10 2.77 2.93
C LEU A 83 -11.48 2.60 2.29
N SER A 84 -11.85 3.39 1.28
CA SER A 84 -13.16 3.27 0.63
C SER A 84 -13.35 1.93 -0.11
N PHE A 85 -12.27 1.31 -0.60
CA PHE A 85 -12.32 0.00 -1.25
C PHE A 85 -12.28 -1.18 -0.27
N PHE A 86 -11.69 -1.01 0.92
CA PHE A 86 -11.34 -2.13 1.81
C PHE A 86 -11.89 -2.03 3.24
N VAL A 87 -12.67 -0.98 3.56
CA VAL A 87 -13.47 -0.89 4.79
C VAL A 87 -14.89 -1.35 4.45
N ALA A 88 -15.16 -2.63 4.70
CA ALA A 88 -16.49 -3.22 4.80
C ALA A 88 -16.49 -4.25 5.95
#